data_AF-A0A840RC86-F1
#
_entry.id   AF-A0A840RC86-F1
#
_cell.length_a   1.000
_cell.length_b   1.000
_cell.length_c   1.000
_cell.angle_alpha   90.00
_cell.angle_beta   90.00
_cell.angle_gamma   90.00
#
_symmetry.space_group_name_H-M   'P 1'
#
loop_
_entity.id
_entity.type
_entity.pdbx_description
1 polymer ?
#
loop_
_entity_poly.entity_id
_entity_poly.type
_entity_poly.pdbx_seq_one_letter_code
_entity_poly.pdbx_strand_id
1 'polypeptide(L)'
;MHYRPVVAQAGVLHCFVLDCSSSMLRDDSLARAKGWLASMFDQAAQQRSHAALICFGGNTADIRFGPAVPRWWNERWLAPLAGGGGTPFALGMRKAAEMLAQSARLYPAQQRHLWVLTDGRTSEHPVCPPHAQRIHVVDFETGALRLGRCAALAQAWGATHITPRNEPQG
;
A
#
# COMPACT_ATOMS: atom_id res chain seq x y z
N MET A 1 -36.59 3.37 -26.91
CA MET A 1 -35.46 2.49 -26.56
C MET A 1 -34.51 3.24 -25.64
N HIS A 2 -34.52 2.95 -24.34
CA HIS A 2 -33.59 3.56 -23.39
C HIS A 2 -32.31 2.74 -23.38
N TYR A 3 -31.25 3.28 -23.99
CA TYR A 3 -29.91 2.73 -23.87
C TYR A 3 -29.44 3.00 -22.43
N ARG A 4 -29.54 2.00 -21.54
CA ARG A 4 -28.82 2.02 -20.27
C ARG A 4 -27.36 1.80 -20.63
N PRO A 5 -26.45 2.77 -20.41
CA PRO A 5 -25.04 2.44 -20.50
C PRO A 5 -24.79 1.34 -19.48
N VAL A 6 -24.29 0.20 -19.95
CA VAL A 6 -23.64 -0.76 -19.08
C VAL A 6 -22.50 0.01 -18.46
N VAL A 7 -22.68 0.49 -17.24
CA VAL A 7 -21.57 0.98 -16.43
C VAL A 7 -20.67 -0.23 -16.30
N ALA A 8 -19.62 -0.31 -17.14
CA ALA A 8 -18.55 -1.26 -16.93
C ALA A 8 -18.19 -1.14 -15.46
N GLN A 9 -18.29 -2.25 -14.70
CA GLN A 9 -17.99 -2.22 -13.27
C GLN A 9 -16.67 -1.49 -13.11
N ALA A 10 -16.74 -0.28 -12.57
CA ALA A 10 -15.56 0.54 -12.50
C ALA A 10 -14.66 -0.17 -11.49
N GLY A 11 -13.56 -0.72 -12.01
CA GLY A 11 -12.70 -1.64 -11.27
C GLY A 11 -12.13 -1.01 -10.00
N VAL A 12 -11.26 -1.75 -9.31
CA VAL A 12 -10.58 -1.21 -8.14
C VAL A 12 -9.20 -0.70 -8.56
N LEU A 13 -8.78 0.44 -8.03
CA LEU A 13 -7.39 0.83 -7.92
C LEU A 13 -6.89 0.49 -6.51
N HIS A 14 -6.01 -0.51 -6.42
CA HIS A 14 -5.26 -0.83 -5.22
C HIS A 14 -3.95 -0.02 -5.19
N CYS A 15 -3.90 1.02 -4.37
CA CYS A 15 -2.72 1.83 -4.14
C CYS A 15 -1.97 1.30 -2.91
N PHE A 16 -0.86 0.60 -3.14
CA PHE A 16 0.01 0.05 -2.10
C PHE A 16 1.11 1.04 -1.76
N VAL A 17 1.28 1.32 -0.47
CA VAL A 17 2.33 2.17 0.08
C VAL A 17 3.14 1.31 1.05
N LEU A 18 4.33 0.92 0.62
CA LEU A 18 5.20 0.00 1.35
C LEU A 18 6.36 0.76 2.00
N ASP A 19 6.53 0.49 3.29
CA ASP A 19 7.71 0.85 4.06
C ASP A 19 8.89 -0.07 3.71
N CYS A 20 9.94 0.51 3.13
CA CYS A 20 11.20 -0.14 2.81
C CYS A 20 12.34 0.38 3.70
N SER A 21 12.02 0.87 4.90
CA SER A 21 13.02 1.33 5.87
C SER A 21 13.85 0.18 6.44
N SER A 22 14.93 0.55 7.15
CA SER A 22 15.84 -0.42 7.76
C SER A 22 15.19 -1.29 8.84
N SER A 23 14.12 -0.85 9.50
CA SER A 23 13.40 -1.67 10.47
C SER A 23 12.62 -2.80 9.80
N MET A 24 11.97 -2.53 8.66
CA MET A 24 11.35 -3.57 7.82
C MET A 24 12.37 -4.58 7.27
N LEU A 25 13.61 -4.16 7.04
CA LEU A 25 14.70 -5.04 6.56
C LEU A 25 15.28 -5.96 7.64
N ARG A 26 15.26 -5.56 8.91
CA ARG A 26 15.97 -6.28 9.99
C ARG A 26 15.26 -7.51 10.51
N ASP A 27 13.93 -7.58 10.39
CA ASP A 27 13.11 -8.57 11.09
C ASP A 27 12.30 -9.49 10.14
N ASP A 28 12.77 -9.74 8.91
CA ASP A 28 12.05 -10.47 7.85
C ASP A 28 10.68 -9.87 7.45
N SER A 29 10.28 -8.75 8.05
CA SER A 29 9.03 -8.04 7.78
C SER A 29 8.91 -7.64 6.31
N LEU A 30 10.01 -7.19 5.69
CA LEU A 30 10.01 -6.92 4.26
C LEU A 30 9.77 -8.19 3.44
N ALA A 31 10.38 -9.34 3.80
CA ALA A 31 10.18 -10.62 3.11
C ALA A 31 8.70 -11.05 3.15
N ARG A 32 8.08 -10.96 4.33
CA ARG A 32 6.64 -11.20 4.53
C ARG A 32 5.79 -10.24 3.71
N ALA A 33 6.16 -8.96 3.68
CA ALA A 33 5.48 -7.97 2.85
C ALA A 33 5.59 -8.27 1.36
N LYS A 34 6.72 -8.83 0.88
CA LYS A 34 6.86 -9.25 -0.53
C LYS A 34 5.85 -10.35 -0.87
N GLY A 35 5.78 -11.41 -0.06
CA GLY A 35 4.87 -12.54 -0.32
C GLY A 35 3.40 -12.10 -0.30
N TRP A 36 3.06 -11.21 0.63
CA TRP A 36 1.72 -10.63 0.70
C TRP A 36 1.41 -9.74 -0.51
N LEU A 37 2.34 -8.88 -0.91
CA LEU A 37 2.18 -8.04 -2.10
C LEU A 37 2.08 -8.85 -3.39
N ALA A 38 2.89 -9.90 -3.55
CA ALA A 38 2.82 -10.80 -4.70
C ALA A 38 1.41 -11.41 -4.82
N SER A 39 0.88 -11.96 -3.71
CA SER A 39 -0.48 -12.52 -3.66
C SER A 39 -1.54 -11.48 -4.04
N MET A 40 -1.41 -10.24 -3.56
CA MET A 40 -2.34 -9.17 -3.89
C MET A 40 -2.25 -8.72 -5.34
N PHE A 41 -1.05 -8.69 -5.92
CA PHE A 41 -0.83 -8.36 -7.33
C PHE A 41 -1.43 -9.44 -8.23
N ASP A 42 -1.28 -10.71 -7.87
CA ASP A 42 -1.90 -11.83 -8.59
C ASP A 42 -3.43 -11.75 -8.51
N GLN A 43 -3.98 -11.45 -7.34
CA GLN A 43 -5.42 -11.24 -7.18
C GLN A 43 -5.91 -10.06 -8.04
N ALA A 44 -5.18 -8.94 -8.05
CA ALA A 44 -5.53 -7.78 -8.86
C ALA A 44 -5.48 -8.09 -10.36
N ALA A 45 -4.49 -8.89 -10.81
CA ALA A 45 -4.38 -9.35 -12.18
C ALA A 45 -5.59 -10.21 -12.60
N GLN A 46 -5.96 -11.18 -11.77
CA GLN A 46 -7.12 -12.05 -12.00
C GLN A 46 -8.43 -11.25 -12.08
N GLN A 47 -8.60 -10.25 -11.21
CA GLN A 47 -9.78 -9.39 -11.16
C GLN A 47 -9.74 -8.25 -12.19
N ARG A 48 -8.68 -8.15 -13.01
CA ARG A 48 -8.43 -7.03 -13.93
C ARG A 48 -8.52 -5.66 -13.25
N SER A 49 -8.12 -5.60 -12.00
CA SER A 49 -8.08 -4.37 -11.20
C SER A 49 -6.72 -3.69 -11.37
N HIS A 50 -6.70 -2.35 -11.26
CA HIS A 50 -5.47 -1.59 -11.30
C HIS A 50 -4.74 -1.74 -9.96
N ALA A 51 -3.42 -1.85 -10.02
CA ALA A 51 -2.54 -1.74 -8.87
C ALA A 51 -1.54 -0.61 -9.10
N ALA A 52 -1.08 -0.02 -8.00
CA ALA A 52 0.08 0.85 -7.96
C ALA A 52 0.90 0.54 -6.72
N LEU A 53 2.22 0.59 -6.83
CA LEU A 53 3.13 0.34 -5.72
C LEU A 53 4.01 1.57 -5.53
N ILE A 54 3.94 2.13 -4.34
CA ILE A 54 4.78 3.21 -3.86
C ILE A 54 5.65 2.62 -2.76
N CYS A 55 6.97 2.71 -2.90
CA CYS A 55 7.90 2.34 -1.85
C CYS A 55 8.48 3.60 -1.24
N PHE A 56 8.59 3.65 0.09
CA PHE A 56 9.25 4.74 0.80
C PHE A 56 10.31 4.20 1.75
N GLY A 57 11.38 4.95 1.95
CA GLY A 57 12.52 4.53 2.77
C GLY A 57 13.67 5.53 2.68
N GLY A 58 14.48 5.62 3.73
CA GLY A 58 15.49 6.67 3.86
C GLY A 58 14.82 8.04 3.78
N ASN A 59 15.12 8.81 2.73
CA ASN A 59 14.55 10.15 2.48
C ASN A 59 13.74 10.22 1.18
N THR A 60 13.34 9.07 0.63
CA THR A 60 12.71 9.01 -0.69
C THR A 60 11.42 8.20 -0.65
N ALA A 61 10.55 8.51 -1.61
CA ALA A 61 9.38 7.71 -1.91
C ALA A 61 9.23 7.65 -3.43
N ASP A 62 9.12 6.46 -4.00
CA ASP A 62 9.09 6.24 -5.44
C ASP A 62 7.91 5.37 -5.84
N ILE A 63 7.29 5.73 -6.97
CA ILE A 63 6.30 4.87 -7.64
C ILE A 63 7.10 3.80 -8.38
N ARG A 64 6.96 2.55 -7.94
CA ARG A 64 7.67 1.39 -8.49
C ARG A 64 6.84 0.65 -9.53
N PHE A 65 5.52 0.78 -9.46
CA PHE A 65 4.59 0.21 -10.42
C PHE A 65 3.31 1.03 -10.50
N GLY A 66 2.69 1.05 -11.69
CA GLY A 66 1.31 1.50 -11.90
C GLY A 66 1.11 3.02 -11.90
N PRO A 67 -0.16 3.47 -11.95
CA PRO A 67 -1.38 2.66 -11.88
C PRO A 67 -1.65 1.86 -13.17
N ALA A 68 -1.71 0.53 -13.08
CA ALA A 68 -2.00 -0.36 -14.22
C ALA A 68 -2.50 -1.73 -13.74
N VAL A 69 -3.12 -2.53 -14.62
CA VAL A 69 -3.38 -3.95 -14.31
C VAL A 69 -2.03 -4.68 -14.28
N PRO A 70 -1.62 -5.27 -13.14
CA PRO A 70 -0.38 -6.03 -13.07
C PRO A 70 -0.47 -7.27 -13.98
N ARG A 71 0.59 -7.53 -14.74
CA ARG A 71 0.71 -8.73 -15.58
C ARG A 71 1.61 -9.79 -14.96
N TRP A 72 2.53 -9.35 -14.11
CA TRP A 72 3.52 -10.17 -13.42
C TRP A 72 4.06 -9.37 -12.23
N TRP A 73 4.56 -10.06 -11.23
CA TRP A 73 5.22 -9.48 -10.06
C TRP A 73 6.74 -9.37 -10.27
N ASN A 74 7.34 -8.24 -9.91
CA ASN A 74 8.80 -8.07 -9.93
C ASN A 74 9.36 -7.76 -8.54
N GLU A 75 10.14 -8.68 -7.99
CA GLU A 75 10.81 -8.46 -6.70
C GLU A 75 11.77 -7.27 -6.72
N ARG A 76 12.33 -6.91 -7.88
CA ARG A 76 13.24 -5.76 -8.02
C ARG A 76 12.54 -4.43 -7.71
N TRP A 77 11.21 -4.37 -7.77
CA TRP A 77 10.46 -3.19 -7.32
C TRP A 77 10.68 -2.92 -5.84
N LEU A 78 11.01 -3.93 -5.04
CA LEU A 78 11.25 -3.80 -3.61
C LEU A 78 12.73 -3.62 -3.27
N ALA A 79 13.58 -3.34 -4.26
CA ALA A 79 14.99 -3.03 -4.01
C ALA A 79 15.10 -1.87 -3.00
N PRO A 80 16.05 -1.93 -2.05
CA PRO A 80 16.22 -0.91 -1.02
C PRO A 80 16.38 0.48 -1.62
N LEU A 81 15.75 1.47 -0.98
CA LEU A 81 15.97 2.87 -1.28
C LEU A 81 17.19 3.35 -0.50
N ALA A 82 18.14 4.00 -1.17
CA ALA A 82 19.33 4.54 -0.52
C ALA A 82 18.94 5.75 0.37
N GLY A 83 19.41 5.79 1.61
CA GLY A 83 19.33 7.00 2.45
C GLY A 83 19.24 6.72 3.95
N GLY A 84 19.75 7.67 4.75
CA GLY A 84 19.60 7.72 6.21
C GLY A 84 18.98 9.05 6.65
N GLY A 85 18.04 8.98 7.61
CA GLY A 85 17.50 10.12 8.37
C GLY A 85 16.54 11.05 7.61
N GLY A 86 15.22 10.81 7.69
CA GLY A 86 14.18 11.69 7.14
C GLY A 86 12.76 11.27 7.51
N THR A 87 11.77 11.99 6.94
CA THR A 87 10.30 11.77 7.03
C THR A 87 9.74 11.09 5.76
N PRO A 88 10.10 9.82 5.47
CA PRO A 88 9.72 9.16 4.24
C PRO A 88 8.25 8.75 4.22
N PHE A 89 7.60 8.59 5.39
CA PHE A 89 6.21 8.16 5.41
C PHE A 89 5.28 9.26 4.88
N ALA A 90 5.49 10.51 5.30
CA ALA A 90 4.75 11.65 4.75
C ALA A 90 4.93 11.80 3.22
N LEU A 91 6.13 11.54 2.71
CA LEU A 91 6.41 11.58 1.27
C LEU A 91 5.66 10.50 0.49
N GLY A 92 5.67 9.26 0.98
CA GLY A 92 4.93 8.15 0.38
C GLY A 92 3.42 8.42 0.36
N MET A 93 2.90 8.94 1.47
CA MET A 93 1.49 9.28 1.62
C MET A 93 1.05 10.43 0.72
N ARG A 94 1.90 11.45 0.51
CA ARG A 94 1.62 12.51 -0.46
C ARG A 94 1.51 11.97 -1.88
N LYS A 95 2.44 11.11 -2.30
CA LYS A 95 2.38 10.46 -3.63
C LYS A 95 1.12 9.61 -3.80
N ALA A 96 0.73 8.89 -2.75
CA ALA A 96 -0.51 8.14 -2.75
C ALA A 96 -1.73 9.06 -2.89
N ALA A 97 -1.78 10.18 -2.15
CA ALA A 97 -2.87 11.14 -2.23
C ALA A 97 -3.00 11.76 -3.64
N GLU A 98 -1.88 12.14 -4.27
CA GLU A 98 -1.85 12.66 -5.63
C GLU A 98 -2.40 11.64 -6.65
N MET A 99 -1.98 10.38 -6.53
CA MET A 99 -2.43 9.29 -7.40
C MET A 99 -3.93 9.01 -7.24
N LEU A 100 -4.42 8.95 -5.99
CA LEU A 100 -5.84 8.71 -5.72
C LEU A 100 -6.71 9.89 -6.17
N ALA A 101 -6.21 11.12 -6.01
CA ALA A 101 -6.88 12.31 -6.54
C ALA A 101 -6.97 12.29 -8.07
N GLN A 102 -5.89 11.90 -8.75
CA GLN A 102 -5.87 11.76 -10.21
C GLN A 102 -6.86 10.68 -10.68
N SER A 103 -6.90 9.52 -10.01
CA SER A 103 -7.88 8.45 -10.29
C SER A 103 -9.31 8.94 -10.06
N ALA A 104 -9.58 9.69 -8.98
CA ALA A 104 -10.90 10.24 -8.72
C ALA A 104 -11.37 11.22 -9.82
N ARG A 105 -10.44 11.97 -10.42
CA ARG A 105 -10.74 12.88 -11.55
C ARG A 105 -10.97 12.14 -12.86
N LEU A 106 -10.08 11.21 -13.22
CA LEU A 106 -10.13 10.52 -14.52
C LEU A 106 -11.15 9.39 -14.57
N TYR A 107 -11.33 8.68 -13.45
CA TYR A 107 -12.19 7.50 -13.34
C TYR A 107 -13.08 7.61 -12.10
N PRO A 108 -14.09 8.50 -12.10
CA PRO A 108 -14.87 8.79 -10.89
C PRO A 108 -15.53 7.57 -10.25
N ALA A 109 -16.02 6.65 -11.09
CA ALA A 109 -16.66 5.41 -10.66
C ALA A 109 -15.68 4.36 -10.11
N GLN A 110 -14.37 4.47 -10.41
CA GLN A 110 -13.35 3.49 -9.98
C GLN A 110 -13.22 3.51 -8.46
N GLN A 111 -13.30 2.33 -7.83
CA GLN A 111 -13.05 2.26 -6.39
C GLN A 111 -11.57 2.49 -6.11
N ARG A 112 -11.26 3.16 -5.00
CA ARG A 112 -9.91 3.59 -4.64
C ARG A 112 -9.55 3.05 -3.26
N HIS A 113 -8.75 2.00 -3.22
CA HIS A 113 -8.33 1.34 -1.98
C HIS A 113 -6.87 1.68 -1.70
N LEU A 114 -6.60 2.18 -0.50
CA LEU A 114 -5.27 2.47 -0.01
C LEU A 114 -4.82 1.33 0.92
N TRP A 115 -3.62 0.82 0.69
CA TRP A 115 -3.00 -0.22 1.50
C TRP A 115 -1.67 0.30 2.00
N VAL A 116 -1.55 0.51 3.32
CA VAL A 116 -0.29 0.90 3.96
C VAL A 116 0.34 -0.33 4.59
N LEU A 117 1.55 -0.67 4.17
CA LEU A 117 2.30 -1.83 4.66
C LEU A 117 3.52 -1.31 5.43
N THR A 118 3.53 -1.48 6.75
CA THR A 118 4.59 -0.97 7.63
C THR A 118 4.69 -1.81 8.91
N ASP A 119 5.82 -1.72 9.61
CA ASP A 119 6.03 -2.24 10.96
C ASP A 119 5.69 -1.22 12.05
N GLY A 120 5.25 -0.01 11.66
CA GLY A 120 4.85 1.05 12.58
C GLY A 120 6.02 1.67 13.35
N ARG A 121 7.27 1.46 12.96
CA ARG A 121 8.44 2.00 13.69
C ARG A 121 8.67 3.49 13.49
N THR A 122 8.08 4.08 12.44
CA THR A 122 8.06 5.54 12.27
C THR A 122 7.22 6.23 13.35
N SER A 123 7.66 7.42 13.77
CA SER A 123 6.91 8.31 14.68
C SER A 123 6.10 9.37 13.93
N GLU A 124 6.12 9.32 12.61
CA GLU A 124 5.37 10.26 11.77
C GLU A 124 3.87 9.99 11.80
N HIS A 125 3.08 11.06 11.72
CA HIS A 125 1.64 11.01 11.58
C HIS A 125 1.25 11.69 10.26
N PRO A 126 1.24 10.96 9.13
CA PRO A 126 0.82 11.55 7.88
C PRO A 126 -0.68 11.82 7.86
N VAL A 127 -1.08 12.72 6.95
CA VAL A 127 -2.49 13.02 6.71
C VAL A 127 -3.12 11.88 5.92
N CYS A 128 -4.32 11.47 6.32
CA CYS A 128 -5.13 10.49 5.61
C CYS A 128 -5.49 11.00 4.19
N PRO A 129 -5.21 10.24 3.11
CA PRO A 129 -5.54 10.67 1.76
C PRO A 129 -7.06 10.82 1.54
N PRO A 130 -7.57 12.01 1.19
CA PRO A 130 -9.01 12.29 1.18
C PRO A 130 -9.78 11.53 0.09
N HIS A 131 -9.10 11.06 -0.95
CA HIS A 131 -9.72 10.34 -2.07
C HIS A 131 -9.68 8.81 -1.93
N ALA A 132 -9.10 8.30 -0.84
CA ALA A 132 -9.19 6.88 -0.48
C ALA A 132 -10.60 6.57 0.01
N GLN A 133 -11.25 5.57 -0.59
CA GLN A 133 -12.59 5.13 -0.20
C GLN A 133 -12.53 3.99 0.81
N ARG A 134 -11.49 3.16 0.74
CA ARG A 134 -11.18 2.12 1.71
C ARG A 134 -9.70 2.20 2.05
N ILE A 135 -9.39 2.03 3.31
CA ILE A 135 -8.02 2.13 3.83
C ILE A 135 -7.74 0.87 4.65
N HIS A 136 -6.59 0.28 4.39
CA HIS A 136 -6.09 -0.90 5.05
C HIS A 136 -4.70 -0.60 5.58
N VAL A 137 -4.46 -0.91 6.85
CA VAL A 137 -3.12 -0.87 7.45
C VAL A 137 -2.70 -2.31 7.70
N VAL A 138 -1.74 -2.78 6.92
CA VAL A 138 -1.17 -4.11 7.03
C VAL A 138 0.06 -4.04 7.94
N ASP A 139 -0.08 -4.66 9.09
CA ASP A 139 0.85 -4.58 10.20
C ASP A 139 1.87 -5.71 10.13
N PHE A 140 3.10 -5.34 9.79
CA PHE A 140 4.26 -6.22 9.80
C PHE A 140 5.11 -6.05 11.06
N GLU A 141 4.55 -5.45 12.13
CA GLU A 141 5.25 -5.35 13.41
C GLU A 141 5.62 -6.75 13.94
N THR A 142 6.91 -6.91 14.20
CA THR A 142 7.56 -8.12 14.71
C THR A 142 8.26 -7.81 16.03
N GLY A 143 8.38 -8.83 16.89
CA GLY A 143 9.10 -8.75 18.16
C GLY A 143 8.21 -8.89 19.40
N ALA A 144 8.86 -9.13 20.55
CA ALA A 144 8.19 -9.43 21.82
C ALA A 144 7.45 -8.23 22.42
N LEU A 145 7.86 -7.00 22.10
CA LEU A 145 7.21 -5.76 22.52
C LEU A 145 6.56 -5.08 21.32
N ARG A 146 5.22 -5.14 21.26
CA ARG A 146 4.42 -4.44 20.26
C ARG A 146 4.19 -3.00 20.70
N LEU A 147 4.58 -2.05 19.85
CA LEU A 147 4.32 -0.61 20.02
C LEU A 147 2.87 -0.25 19.67
N GLY A 148 2.19 -1.07 18.86
CA GLY A 148 0.77 -0.88 18.54
C GLY A 148 0.50 0.34 17.64
N ARG A 149 1.52 0.91 17.00
CA ARG A 149 1.37 2.13 16.18
C ARG A 149 0.57 1.89 14.91
N CYS A 150 0.66 0.71 14.30
CA CYS A 150 -0.18 0.34 13.15
C CYS A 150 -1.67 0.34 13.53
N ALA A 151 -2.00 -0.19 14.71
CA ALA A 151 -3.37 -0.18 15.22
C ALA A 151 -3.85 1.25 15.52
N ALA A 152 -3.00 2.08 16.15
CA ALA A 152 -3.31 3.49 16.41
C ALA A 152 -3.54 4.29 15.11
N LEU A 153 -2.70 4.07 14.09
CA LEU A 153 -2.86 4.67 12.76
C LEU A 153 -4.18 4.22 12.12
N ALA A 154 -4.48 2.92 12.18
CA ALA A 154 -5.71 2.39 11.62
C ALA A 154 -6.94 3.01 12.31
N GLN A 155 -6.91 3.12 13.64
CA GLN A 155 -7.98 3.76 14.40
C GLN A 155 -8.13 5.24 14.02
N ALA A 156 -7.02 5.99 13.93
CA ALA A 156 -7.04 7.41 13.59
C ALA A 156 -7.65 7.67 12.19
N TRP A 157 -7.51 6.72 11.27
CA TRP A 157 -8.01 6.85 9.90
C TRP A 157 -9.34 6.11 9.65
N GLY A 158 -9.90 5.42 10.65
CA GLY A 158 -11.03 4.51 10.45
C GLY A 158 -10.71 3.37 9.46
N ALA A 159 -9.44 2.99 9.36
CA ALA A 159 -8.94 1.96 8.46
C ALA A 159 -9.10 0.56 9.05
N THR A 160 -9.13 -0.45 8.18
CA THR A 160 -9.06 -1.85 8.61
C THR A 160 -7.61 -2.21 8.96
N HIS A 161 -7.37 -2.62 10.20
CA HIS A 161 -6.07 -3.17 10.63
C HIS A 161 -5.98 -4.66 10.28
N ILE A 162 -4.90 -5.06 9.62
CA ILE A 162 -4.68 -6.42 9.12
C ILE A 162 -3.33 -6.91 9.59
N THR A 163 -3.28 -8.06 10.25
CA THR A 163 -2.03 -8.76 10.53
C THR A 163 -1.90 -9.93 9.54
N PRO A 164 -0.90 -9.95 8.64
CA PRO A 164 -0.69 -11.09 7.76
C PRO A 164 -0.37 -12.32 8.62
N ARG A 165 -1.19 -13.38 8.47
CA ARG A 165 -0.96 -14.65 9.17
C ARG A 165 0.37 -15.25 8.73
N ASN A 166 1.18 -15.65 9.70
CA ASN A 166 2.36 -16.49 9.49
C ASN A 166 1.86 -17.92 9.22
N GLU A 167 1.79 -18.33 7.96
CA GLU A 167 1.79 -19.76 7.66
C GLU A 167 3.14 -20.11 7.05
N PRO A 168 3.98 -20.90 7.74
CA PRO A 168 5.06 -21.60 7.07
C PRO A 168 4.41 -22.63 6.15
N GLN A 169 4.40 -22.36 4.84
CA GLN A 169 4.21 -23.43 3.86
C GLN A 169 5.58 -24.00 3.53
N GLY A 170 5.88 -25.17 4.11
CA GLY A 170 7.10 -25.94 3.84
C GLY A 170 7.78 -26.42 5.10
#